data_AF-A0A7S2SJY8-F1
#
_entry.id   AF-A0A7S2SJY8-F1
#
_cell.length_a   1.000
_cell.length_b   1.000
_cell.length_c   1.000
_cell.angle_alpha   90.00
_cell.angle_beta   90.00
_cell.angle_gamma   90.00
#
_symmetry.space_group_name_H-M   'P 1'
#
loop_
_entity.id
_entity.type
_entity.pdbx_description
1 polymer ?
#
loop_
_entity_poly.entity_id
_entity_poly.type
_entity_poly.pdbx_seq_one_letter_code
_entity_poly.pdbx_strand_id
1 'polypeptide(L)'
;ESLLPSCGALLEAKLPGGRIRLMTSRVLAVGDGVQGGARGCMHLELGDLIGFELGLEETKEETRGDFRGMRLAPGAGSKLDGRALGDGEGYATSEWWLAPADGRIDVILAPQREGDWFPYWEVSSGRKMAPQFRSSGVGYLRLADDMGKYGKCFLSVDGGATFLDDRAFAGEAEEQWSPIDAGRRGAPAQHRFSDGSKPPRRRGSRDLPNDPSAACRRVASLVSRLKGNLRELKWKDKAEQLREVAASLDTAIASLTGSPTTPLPRIGTPEFLAAVDASTGQQEAWAALALVQDVLGERGRNVHVTSASLGVLRAAGQLAGDAVKEASAWRVVFPQLLGMLRDTSRPVATAAHGTMEALHLRSFRLGDPHALPFIVTELQALTGAGGKGARTLSATATLSWLVSALERERHMWQAYFHRTNGSTGPWAAPGPNLSAVEQAAQPLTRLVGHRELEARDLATQALAALLLAGEAQSSGGANTTDATAAKVNRENPKNFARLSVLLQ
;
A
#
# COMPACT_ATOMS: atom_id res chain seq x y z
N GLU A 1 26.85 -31.91 -1.56
CA GLU A 1 26.31 -30.59 -1.92
C GLU A 1 25.02 -30.39 -1.14
N SER A 2 24.98 -29.41 -0.23
CA SER A 2 23.82 -29.18 0.66
C SER A 2 22.59 -28.81 -0.18
N LEU A 3 21.44 -29.45 0.03
CA LEU A 3 20.18 -29.19 -0.70
C LEU A 3 19.56 -27.79 -0.45
N LEU A 4 20.20 -26.94 0.35
CA LEU A 4 19.65 -25.66 0.82
C LEU A 4 20.32 -24.36 0.30
N PRO A 5 21.11 -24.24 -0.80
CA PRO A 5 21.89 -23.02 -1.02
C PRO A 5 21.11 -21.88 -1.69
N SER A 6 19.85 -22.06 -2.10
CA SER A 6 19.10 -21.04 -2.86
C SER A 6 17.60 -20.98 -2.52
N CYS A 7 17.22 -21.20 -1.26
CA CYS A 7 15.84 -20.96 -0.81
C CYS A 7 15.46 -19.49 -1.07
N GLY A 8 14.61 -19.27 -2.07
CA GLY A 8 14.09 -17.95 -2.47
C GLY A 8 12.80 -17.60 -1.72
N ALA A 9 12.09 -18.60 -1.19
CA ALA A 9 10.92 -18.42 -0.36
C ALA A 9 10.72 -19.56 0.67
N LEU A 10 10.23 -19.20 1.85
CA LEU A 10 9.85 -20.09 2.94
C LEU A 10 8.34 -19.96 3.19
N LEU A 11 7.61 -21.05 2.99
CA LEU A 11 6.19 -21.15 3.28
C LEU A 11 6.02 -21.77 4.67
N GLU A 12 5.15 -21.19 5.47
CA GLU A 12 4.84 -21.66 6.81
C GLU A 12 3.34 -21.92 6.95
N ALA A 13 2.98 -23.17 7.23
CA ALA A 13 1.61 -23.59 7.46
C ALA A 13 1.43 -24.06 8.91
N LYS A 14 0.39 -23.56 9.56
CA LYS A 14 0.02 -24.01 10.90
C LYS A 14 -0.94 -25.19 10.80
N LEU A 15 -0.65 -26.24 11.54
CA LEU A 15 -1.49 -27.43 11.66
C LEU A 15 -2.36 -27.37 12.93
N PRO A 16 -3.46 -28.15 12.95
CA PRO A 16 -4.17 -28.47 14.17
C PRO A 16 -3.24 -28.97 15.27
N GLY A 17 -3.49 -28.55 16.51
CA GLY A 17 -2.66 -28.91 17.66
C GLY A 17 -1.37 -28.11 17.81
N GLY A 18 -1.18 -27.05 17.02
CA GLY A 18 -0.04 -26.13 17.19
C GLY A 18 1.25 -26.58 16.53
N ARG A 19 1.24 -27.71 15.81
CA ARG A 19 2.33 -28.14 14.93
C ARG A 19 2.49 -27.18 13.75
N ILE A 20 3.68 -27.15 13.18
CA ILE A 20 4.02 -26.24 12.09
C ILE A 20 4.69 -27.06 10.98
N ARG A 21 4.23 -26.86 9.75
CA ARG A 21 4.93 -27.32 8.55
C ARG A 21 5.61 -26.15 7.88
N LEU A 22 6.86 -26.35 7.50
CA LEU A 22 7.63 -25.43 6.69
C LEU A 22 7.82 -26.06 5.31
N MET A 23 7.89 -25.21 4.29
CA MET A 23 8.28 -25.63 2.96
C MET A 23 9.27 -24.61 2.42
N THR A 24 10.49 -25.05 2.15
CA THR A 24 11.48 -24.24 1.45
C THR A 24 11.28 -24.40 -0.04
N SER A 25 11.51 -23.33 -0.78
CA SER A 25 11.34 -23.31 -2.23
C SER A 25 12.34 -22.37 -2.87
N ARG A 26 12.68 -22.64 -4.12
CA ARG A 26 13.39 -21.72 -5.00
C ARG A 26 12.37 -20.93 -5.81
N VAL A 27 12.57 -19.61 -5.90
CA VAL A 27 11.81 -18.79 -6.84
C VAL A 27 12.35 -19.06 -8.25
N LEU A 28 11.50 -19.59 -9.13
CA LEU A 28 11.87 -19.90 -10.51
C LEU A 28 11.62 -18.70 -11.43
N ALA A 29 10.44 -18.10 -11.31
CA ALA A 29 10.01 -16.98 -12.13
C ALA A 29 9.05 -16.06 -11.37
N VAL A 30 8.97 -14.81 -11.83
CA VAL A 30 7.91 -13.86 -11.51
C VAL A 30 7.26 -13.52 -12.83
N GLY A 31 5.95 -13.73 -12.94
CA GLY A 31 5.26 -13.59 -14.21
C GLY A 31 3.97 -12.79 -14.09
N ASP A 32 3.66 -12.07 -15.16
CA ASP A 32 2.33 -11.53 -15.41
C ASP A 32 1.47 -12.69 -15.93
N GLY A 33 0.26 -12.85 -15.39
CA GLY A 33 -0.59 -14.03 -15.61
C GLY A 33 -0.79 -14.38 -17.09
N VAL A 34 -0.94 -15.67 -17.38
CA VAL A 34 -1.27 -16.20 -18.72
C VAL A 34 -2.54 -15.51 -19.25
N GLN A 35 -2.53 -15.12 -20.54
CA GLN A 35 -3.73 -14.66 -21.25
C GLN A 35 -4.79 -15.77 -21.25
N GLY A 36 -5.65 -15.79 -20.23
CA GLY A 36 -6.61 -16.89 -20.06
C GLY A 36 -7.52 -16.84 -18.83
N GLY A 37 -7.57 -15.75 -18.07
CA GLY A 37 -8.63 -15.53 -17.07
C GLY A 37 -8.50 -16.29 -15.73
N ALA A 38 -7.30 -16.70 -15.33
CA ALA A 38 -7.05 -17.23 -13.99
C ALA A 38 -6.82 -16.11 -12.95
N ARG A 39 -7.15 -16.37 -11.67
CA ARG A 39 -7.13 -15.36 -10.59
C ARG A 39 -5.74 -14.76 -10.39
N GLY A 40 -5.66 -13.43 -10.37
CA GLY A 40 -4.42 -12.68 -10.12
C GLY A 40 -3.65 -12.32 -11.40
N CYS A 41 -3.24 -11.06 -11.54
CA CYS A 41 -2.45 -10.59 -12.67
C CYS A 41 -0.94 -10.85 -12.50
N MET A 42 -0.48 -11.18 -11.30
CA MET A 42 0.92 -11.44 -10.95
C MET A 42 1.01 -12.78 -10.22
N HIS A 43 2.00 -13.60 -10.55
CA HIS A 43 2.28 -14.84 -9.84
C HIS A 43 3.77 -15.01 -9.55
N LEU A 44 4.06 -15.81 -8.53
CA LEU A 44 5.39 -16.26 -8.16
C LEU A 44 5.47 -17.76 -8.39
N GLU A 45 6.32 -18.19 -9.32
CA GLU A 45 6.54 -19.61 -9.58
C GLU A 45 7.60 -20.15 -8.62
N LEU A 46 7.23 -21.21 -7.89
CA LEU A 46 8.08 -21.85 -6.89
C LEU A 46 8.44 -23.26 -7.32
N GLY A 47 9.72 -23.59 -7.24
CA GLY A 47 10.28 -24.90 -7.56
C GLY A 47 11.14 -25.44 -6.44
N ASP A 48 11.71 -26.63 -6.66
CA ASP A 48 12.60 -27.32 -5.72
C ASP A 48 11.99 -27.39 -4.30
N LEU A 49 10.71 -27.76 -4.23
CA LEU A 49 9.94 -27.74 -2.99
C LEU A 49 10.42 -28.85 -2.02
N ILE A 50 10.76 -28.45 -0.80
CA ILE A 50 11.16 -29.36 0.28
C ILE A 50 10.36 -29.04 1.54
N GLY A 51 9.58 -30.01 2.01
CA GLY A 51 8.75 -29.91 3.21
C GLY A 51 9.47 -30.37 4.49
N PHE A 52 9.27 -29.64 5.59
CA PHE A 52 9.75 -29.97 6.93
C PHE A 52 8.58 -29.89 7.92
N GLU A 53 8.48 -30.83 8.87
CA GLU A 53 7.50 -30.76 9.97
C GLU A 53 8.24 -30.50 11.28
N LEU A 54 7.88 -29.42 11.98
CA LEU A 54 8.49 -29.04 13.25
C LEU A 54 7.96 -29.91 14.39
N GLY A 55 8.87 -30.31 15.28
CA GLY A 55 8.57 -31.20 16.42
C GLY A 55 9.04 -32.63 16.23
N LEU A 56 9.73 -32.93 15.12
CA LEU A 56 10.48 -34.15 14.91
C LEU A 56 11.93 -33.98 15.42
N GLU A 57 12.57 -35.06 15.87
CA GLU A 57 13.89 -35.06 16.54
C GLU A 57 15.02 -34.34 15.76
N GLU A 58 14.84 -34.22 14.44
CA GLU A 58 15.81 -33.63 13.51
C GLU A 58 15.62 -32.11 13.29
N THR A 59 14.53 -31.53 13.80
CA THR A 59 14.32 -30.07 13.88
C THR A 59 14.69 -29.59 15.29
N LYS A 60 15.86 -28.97 15.44
CA LYS A 60 16.34 -28.49 16.74
C LYS A 60 16.14 -26.98 16.89
N GLU A 61 15.58 -26.57 18.02
CA GLU A 61 15.61 -25.18 18.47
C GLU A 61 17.04 -24.83 18.88
N GLU A 62 17.59 -23.77 18.29
CA GLU A 62 18.95 -23.31 18.57
C GLU A 62 18.92 -21.80 18.81
N THR A 63 19.59 -21.35 19.88
CA THR A 63 19.66 -19.93 20.25
C THR A 63 20.95 -19.31 19.74
N ARG A 64 20.87 -18.18 19.04
CA ARG A 64 22.00 -17.39 18.53
C ARG A 64 21.74 -15.91 18.81
N GLY A 65 22.56 -15.32 19.68
CA GLY A 65 22.38 -13.94 20.14
C GLY A 65 20.99 -13.73 20.75
N ASP A 66 20.27 -12.71 20.27
CA ASP A 66 18.94 -12.34 20.75
C ASP A 66 17.81 -13.18 20.13
N PHE A 67 18.13 -14.15 19.27
CA PHE A 67 17.15 -14.93 18.54
C PHE A 67 17.25 -16.42 18.84
N ARG A 68 16.09 -17.06 18.92
CA ARG A 68 15.96 -18.51 18.85
C ARG A 68 15.45 -18.87 17.47
N GLY A 69 16.12 -19.80 16.82
CA GLY A 69 15.79 -20.23 15.47
C GLY A 69 15.65 -21.73 15.36
N MET A 70 15.34 -22.17 14.14
CA MET A 70 15.12 -23.55 13.80
C MET A 70 16.18 -23.97 12.80
N ARG A 71 16.80 -25.12 13.05
CA ARG A 71 17.71 -25.73 12.08
C ARG A 71 16.94 -26.74 11.21
N LEU A 72 16.89 -26.50 9.90
CA LEU A 72 16.26 -27.37 8.92
C LEU A 72 17.36 -28.19 8.23
N ALA A 73 17.68 -29.37 8.75
CA ALA A 73 18.76 -30.18 8.19
C ALA A 73 18.41 -30.64 6.75
N PRO A 74 19.33 -30.56 5.77
CA PRO A 74 19.07 -30.92 4.38
C PRO A 74 18.51 -32.34 4.16
N GLY A 75 18.78 -33.28 5.08
CA GLY A 75 18.30 -34.66 5.03
C GLY A 75 16.96 -34.92 5.72
N ALA A 76 16.49 -33.98 6.55
CA ALA A 76 15.23 -34.10 7.31
C ALA A 76 14.00 -33.68 6.49
N GLY A 77 14.22 -33.12 5.29
CA GLY A 77 13.18 -32.60 4.43
C GLY A 77 12.62 -33.67 3.48
N SER A 78 11.31 -33.61 3.24
CA SER A 78 10.64 -34.41 2.21
C SER A 78 10.59 -33.62 0.91
N LYS A 79 11.26 -34.12 -0.14
CA LYS A 79 11.15 -33.53 -1.49
C LYS A 79 9.74 -33.73 -2.03
N LEU A 80 9.14 -32.65 -2.52
CA LEU A 80 7.78 -32.65 -3.06
C LEU A 80 7.82 -32.62 -4.59
N ASP A 81 8.29 -33.73 -5.17
CA ASP A 81 8.52 -33.89 -6.61
C ASP A 81 7.44 -34.74 -7.32
N GLY A 82 6.33 -35.02 -6.64
CA GLY A 82 5.22 -35.78 -7.21
C GLY A 82 5.48 -37.28 -7.30
N ARG A 83 6.54 -37.82 -6.68
CA ARG A 83 6.74 -39.28 -6.57
C ARG A 83 5.62 -39.94 -5.75
N ALA A 84 5.31 -41.20 -6.03
CA ALA A 84 4.37 -41.98 -5.24
C ALA A 84 4.86 -42.16 -3.80
N LEU A 85 3.93 -42.08 -2.83
CA LEU A 85 4.22 -42.39 -1.43
C LEU A 85 4.27 -43.92 -1.25
N GLY A 86 5.14 -44.40 -0.35
CA GLY A 86 5.47 -45.83 -0.21
C GLY A 86 4.29 -46.74 0.15
N ASP A 87 3.18 -46.16 0.59
CA ASP A 87 2.01 -46.87 1.12
C ASP A 87 0.91 -47.02 0.06
N GLY A 88 1.16 -46.58 -1.18
CA GLY A 88 0.22 -46.68 -2.31
C GLY A 88 -0.88 -45.61 -2.31
N GLU A 89 -1.04 -44.83 -1.25
CA GLU A 89 -2.01 -43.73 -1.17
C GLU A 89 -1.34 -42.37 -1.33
N GLY A 90 -1.28 -41.89 -2.59
CA GLY A 90 -0.97 -40.50 -2.91
C GLY A 90 0.43 -40.24 -3.44
N TYR A 91 0.68 -38.95 -3.71
CA TYR A 91 1.90 -38.44 -4.30
C TYR A 91 2.50 -37.35 -3.41
N ALA A 92 3.83 -37.26 -3.35
CA ALA A 92 4.55 -36.23 -2.62
C ALA A 92 4.42 -34.87 -3.30
N THR A 93 3.24 -34.25 -3.22
CA THR A 93 2.92 -32.96 -3.82
C THR A 93 2.79 -31.87 -2.76
N SER A 94 2.86 -30.61 -3.18
CA SER A 94 2.58 -29.45 -2.32
C SER A 94 1.15 -29.45 -1.80
N GLU A 95 0.19 -29.89 -2.62
CA GLU A 95 -1.21 -30.08 -2.25
C GLU A 95 -1.34 -31.08 -1.09
N TRP A 96 -0.77 -32.28 -1.24
CA TRP A 96 -0.77 -33.29 -0.18
C TRP A 96 -0.09 -32.78 1.10
N TRP A 97 1.05 -32.11 0.96
CA TRP A 97 1.80 -31.58 2.10
C TRP A 97 1.03 -30.52 2.88
N LEU A 98 0.29 -29.66 2.19
CA LEU A 98 -0.47 -28.55 2.79
C LEU A 98 -1.92 -28.93 3.14
N ALA A 99 -2.43 -30.07 2.67
CA ALA A 99 -3.80 -30.52 2.92
C ALA A 99 -4.22 -30.42 4.40
N PRO A 100 -3.38 -30.80 5.39
CA PRO A 100 -3.78 -30.75 6.81
C PRO A 100 -3.77 -29.35 7.44
N ALA A 101 -3.32 -28.30 6.76
CA ALA A 101 -3.22 -26.96 7.32
C ALA A 101 -4.58 -26.24 7.42
N ASP A 102 -4.76 -25.42 8.44
CA ASP A 102 -6.01 -24.69 8.75
C ASP A 102 -6.26 -23.47 7.84
N GLY A 103 -5.85 -23.54 6.57
CA GLY A 103 -6.02 -22.49 5.57
C GLY A 103 -4.96 -21.38 5.62
N ARG A 104 -4.42 -21.03 6.79
CA ARG A 104 -3.36 -20.01 6.93
C ARG A 104 -2.01 -20.50 6.42
N ILE A 105 -1.42 -19.73 5.51
CA ILE A 105 -0.06 -19.95 4.99
C ILE A 105 0.67 -18.60 4.94
N ASP A 106 1.76 -18.46 5.71
CA ASP A 106 2.63 -17.28 5.64
C ASP A 106 3.74 -17.55 4.60
N VAL A 107 3.96 -16.64 3.64
CA VAL A 107 5.02 -16.77 2.61
C VAL A 107 6.10 -15.71 2.84
N ILE A 108 7.31 -16.15 3.18
CA ILE A 108 8.46 -15.30 3.50
C ILE A 108 9.43 -15.32 2.33
N LEU A 109 9.66 -14.18 1.67
CA LEU A 109 10.60 -14.07 0.56
C LEU A 109 12.00 -13.77 1.08
N ALA A 110 13.01 -14.37 0.45
CA ALA A 110 14.42 -14.26 0.85
C ALA A 110 14.59 -14.37 2.39
N PRO A 111 14.18 -15.51 3.00
CA PRO A 111 14.19 -15.66 4.44
C PRO A 111 15.59 -15.41 5.01
N GLN A 112 15.67 -14.70 6.13
CA GLN A 112 16.92 -14.56 6.89
C GLN A 112 17.37 -15.95 7.31
N ARG A 113 18.64 -16.27 7.12
CA ARG A 113 19.23 -17.55 7.52
C ARG A 113 20.73 -17.47 7.67
N GLU A 114 21.26 -18.38 8.47
CA GLU A 114 22.69 -18.64 8.59
C GLU A 114 22.94 -20.14 8.35
N GLY A 115 23.30 -20.48 7.11
CA GLY A 115 23.33 -21.87 6.64
C GLY A 115 21.93 -22.48 6.63
N ASP A 116 21.73 -23.49 7.47
CA ASP A 116 20.46 -24.24 7.63
C ASP A 116 19.61 -23.72 8.82
N TRP A 117 20.07 -22.65 9.49
CA TRP A 117 19.41 -22.07 10.66
C TRP A 117 18.58 -20.84 10.28
N PHE A 118 17.33 -20.78 10.75
CA PHE A 118 16.37 -19.71 10.48
C PHE A 118 15.89 -19.06 11.78
N PRO A 119 16.02 -17.74 11.97
CA PRO A 119 15.52 -17.05 13.16
C PRO A 119 13.99 -17.11 13.20
N TYR A 120 13.41 -17.39 14.36
CA TYR A 120 11.97 -17.61 14.47
C TYR A 120 11.33 -17.02 15.72
N TRP A 121 12.00 -17.03 16.87
CA TRP A 121 11.54 -16.37 18.10
C TRP A 121 12.57 -15.35 18.59
N GLU A 122 12.08 -14.32 19.28
CA GLU A 122 12.92 -13.43 20.06
C GLU A 122 13.17 -14.04 21.44
N VAL A 123 14.44 -14.12 21.88
CA VAL A 123 14.81 -14.75 23.15
C VAL A 123 14.26 -13.95 24.34
N SER A 124 14.33 -12.62 24.25
CA SER A 124 13.93 -11.70 25.33
C SER A 124 12.44 -11.81 25.68
N SER A 125 11.59 -12.04 24.68
CA SER A 125 10.13 -12.02 24.82
C SER A 125 9.49 -13.40 24.68
N GLY A 126 10.23 -14.38 24.15
CA GLY A 126 9.70 -15.69 23.74
C GLY A 126 8.67 -15.61 22.61
N ARG A 127 8.46 -14.43 22.02
CA ARG A 127 7.44 -14.21 21.00
C ARG A 127 7.96 -14.66 19.65
N LYS A 128 7.07 -15.27 18.87
CA LYS A 128 7.32 -15.55 17.45
C LYS A 128 7.56 -14.23 16.72
N MET A 129 8.64 -14.19 15.94
CA MET A 129 8.95 -13.07 15.07
C MET A 129 7.91 -12.94 13.95
N ALA A 130 7.47 -11.72 13.68
CA ALA A 130 6.59 -11.47 12.55
C ALA A 130 7.31 -11.87 11.23
N PRO A 131 6.59 -12.43 10.24
CA PRO A 131 7.17 -12.84 8.94
C PRO A 131 8.10 -11.78 8.30
N GLN A 132 7.75 -10.49 8.40
CA GLN A 132 8.57 -9.39 7.88
C GLN A 132 9.99 -9.31 8.46
N PHE A 133 10.14 -9.64 9.75
CA PHE A 133 11.44 -9.63 10.43
C PHE A 133 12.23 -10.91 10.18
N ARG A 134 11.61 -11.90 9.53
CA ARG A 134 12.25 -13.15 9.10
C ARG A 134 12.67 -13.09 7.63
N SER A 135 12.57 -11.94 6.96
CA SER A 135 13.03 -11.70 5.58
C SER A 135 14.27 -10.80 5.55
N SER A 136 15.16 -11.03 4.59
CA SER A 136 16.39 -10.25 4.36
C SER A 136 16.13 -8.91 3.65
N GLY A 137 15.05 -8.21 4.03
CA GLY A 137 14.68 -6.90 3.48
C GLY A 137 13.85 -6.94 2.19
N VAL A 138 13.67 -8.10 1.56
CA VAL A 138 12.78 -8.27 0.37
C VAL A 138 11.30 -8.24 0.78
N GLY A 139 11.01 -8.60 2.03
CA GLY A 139 9.67 -8.60 2.60
C GLY A 139 9.03 -10.00 2.64
N TYR A 140 7.72 -10.02 2.83
CA TYR A 140 6.92 -11.24 2.87
C TYR A 140 5.61 -10.95 2.14
N LEU A 141 5.07 -11.94 1.45
CA LEU A 141 3.79 -11.76 0.77
C LEU A 141 2.68 -11.90 1.81
N ARG A 142 2.11 -10.76 2.18
CA ARG A 142 0.81 -10.68 2.85
C ARG A 142 -0.10 -9.90 1.91
N LEU A 143 -0.60 -10.59 0.88
CA LEU A 143 -1.66 -10.06 0.03
C LEU A 143 -2.90 -9.88 0.92
N ALA A 144 -3.05 -8.69 1.48
CA ALA A 144 -4.09 -8.29 2.43
C ALA A 144 -4.19 -9.19 3.69
N ASP A 145 -5.08 -8.84 4.62
CA ASP A 145 -5.37 -9.65 5.81
C ASP A 145 -5.95 -11.04 5.49
N ASP A 146 -6.32 -11.28 4.22
CA ASP A 146 -7.00 -12.50 3.77
C ASP A 146 -6.06 -13.70 3.61
N MET A 147 -4.79 -13.55 3.19
CA MET A 147 -3.83 -14.69 3.17
C MET A 147 -3.61 -15.29 4.57
N GLY A 148 -3.71 -14.47 5.61
CA GLY A 148 -3.60 -14.92 7.00
C GLY A 148 -4.73 -15.85 7.44
N LYS A 149 -5.86 -15.85 6.71
CA LYS A 149 -7.05 -16.67 6.99
C LYS A 149 -7.31 -17.71 5.89
N TYR A 150 -6.91 -17.41 4.65
CA TYR A 150 -7.24 -18.13 3.43
C TYR A 150 -6.02 -18.38 2.53
N GLY A 151 -4.81 -18.50 3.08
CA GLY A 151 -3.56 -18.68 2.33
C GLY A 151 -3.60 -19.80 1.26
N LYS A 152 -4.31 -20.90 1.51
CA LYS A 152 -4.51 -21.96 0.50
C LYS A 152 -5.21 -21.49 -0.77
N CYS A 153 -6.11 -20.52 -0.67
CA CYS A 153 -6.85 -19.98 -1.81
C CYS A 153 -5.98 -19.18 -2.79
N PHE A 154 -4.73 -18.92 -2.43
CA PHE A 154 -3.75 -18.19 -3.25
C PHE A 154 -2.67 -19.11 -3.84
N LEU A 155 -2.73 -20.40 -3.56
CA LEU A 155 -1.76 -21.38 -4.06
C LEU A 155 -2.39 -22.19 -5.18
N SER A 156 -1.67 -22.31 -6.29
CA SER A 156 -2.03 -23.13 -7.43
C SER A 156 -0.86 -24.04 -7.78
N VAL A 157 -1.16 -25.24 -8.29
CA VAL A 157 -0.19 -26.24 -8.74
C VAL A 157 -0.17 -26.40 -10.26
N ASP A 158 -1.05 -25.71 -10.97
CA ASP A 158 -1.31 -25.83 -12.41
C ASP A 158 -1.30 -24.46 -13.11
N GLY A 159 -0.45 -23.55 -12.63
CA GLY A 159 -0.24 -22.24 -13.27
C GLY A 159 -1.43 -21.28 -13.15
N GLY A 160 -2.26 -21.47 -12.13
CA GLY A 160 -3.44 -20.64 -11.82
C GLY A 160 -4.76 -21.19 -12.35
N ALA A 161 -4.78 -22.34 -13.03
CA ALA A 161 -6.02 -22.92 -13.56
C ALA A 161 -6.95 -23.41 -12.44
N THR A 162 -6.39 -23.96 -11.37
CA THR A 162 -7.08 -24.33 -10.13
C THR A 162 -6.28 -23.88 -8.91
N PHE A 163 -6.97 -23.76 -7.76
CA PHE A 163 -6.37 -23.34 -6.49
C PHE A 163 -6.60 -24.40 -5.42
N LEU A 164 -5.71 -24.47 -4.42
CA LEU A 164 -5.79 -25.48 -3.36
C LEU A 164 -7.02 -25.35 -2.45
N ASP A 165 -7.70 -24.20 -2.46
CA ASP A 165 -8.96 -23.97 -1.76
C ASP A 165 -9.76 -22.85 -2.45
N ASP A 166 -11.08 -22.98 -2.51
CA ASP A 166 -12.00 -21.98 -3.06
C ASP A 166 -12.86 -21.29 -2.00
N ARG A 167 -12.77 -21.68 -0.72
CA ARG A 167 -13.66 -21.20 0.36
C ARG A 167 -13.64 -19.68 0.57
N ALA A 168 -12.53 -19.00 0.28
CA ALA A 168 -12.47 -17.54 0.34
C ALA A 168 -13.34 -16.85 -0.74
N PHE A 169 -13.66 -17.57 -1.80
CA PHE A 169 -14.34 -17.07 -2.99
C PHE A 169 -15.71 -17.76 -3.23
N ALA A 170 -15.98 -18.88 -2.55
CA ALA A 170 -17.24 -19.62 -2.65
C ALA A 170 -18.46 -18.88 -2.08
N GLY A 171 -18.26 -17.79 -1.33
CA GLY A 171 -19.34 -17.01 -0.69
C GLY A 171 -19.90 -15.84 -1.51
N GLU A 172 -19.30 -15.47 -2.64
CA GLU A 172 -19.76 -14.29 -3.40
C GLU A 172 -20.91 -14.57 -4.39
N ALA A 173 -21.26 -15.83 -4.64
CA ALA A 173 -22.32 -16.20 -5.59
C ALA A 173 -23.72 -16.40 -4.96
N GLU A 174 -23.86 -16.67 -3.66
CA GLU A 174 -25.19 -16.97 -3.07
C GLU A 174 -25.49 -16.43 -1.65
N GLU A 175 -24.55 -15.82 -0.92
CA GLU A 175 -24.88 -15.27 0.41
C GLU A 175 -25.36 -13.83 0.34
N GLN A 176 -26.66 -13.73 0.11
CA GLN A 176 -27.52 -12.62 0.50
C GLN A 176 -27.17 -12.21 1.96
N TRP A 177 -26.49 -11.07 2.11
CA TRP A 177 -26.29 -10.40 3.39
C TRP A 177 -27.63 -10.24 4.11
N SER A 178 -27.94 -11.16 5.03
CA SER A 178 -28.94 -10.96 6.06
C SER A 178 -28.23 -10.37 7.28
N PRO A 179 -28.61 -9.18 7.76
CA PRO A 179 -28.01 -8.59 8.96
C PRO A 179 -28.21 -9.49 10.17
N ILE A 180 -27.13 -9.69 10.91
CA ILE A 180 -27.11 -10.31 12.23
C ILE A 180 -28.01 -9.48 13.16
N ASP A 181 -29.15 -10.04 13.54
CA ASP A 181 -29.90 -9.61 14.72
C ASP A 181 -29.33 -10.31 15.96
N ALA A 182 -28.88 -9.44 16.88
CA ALA A 182 -29.10 -9.51 18.31
C ALA A 182 -29.01 -10.88 19.02
N GLY A 183 -28.04 -10.95 19.93
CA GLY A 183 -28.20 -11.79 21.11
C GLY A 183 -29.48 -11.41 21.88
N ARG A 184 -30.39 -12.37 22.04
CA ARG A 184 -31.37 -12.36 23.14
C ARG A 184 -31.74 -13.78 23.54
N ARG A 185 -31.63 -14.03 24.85
CA ARG A 185 -31.95 -15.28 25.53
C ARG A 185 -33.45 -15.61 25.44
N GLY A 186 -33.75 -16.90 25.31
CA GLY A 186 -34.66 -17.60 26.23
C GLY A 186 -36.16 -17.56 25.98
N ALA A 187 -36.67 -18.75 25.64
CA ALA A 187 -37.97 -19.36 25.98
C ALA A 187 -39.17 -19.21 25.01
N PRO A 188 -40.06 -20.24 24.97
CA PRO A 188 -40.91 -20.54 23.81
C PRO A 188 -42.41 -20.30 24.08
N ALA A 189 -43.20 -20.04 23.03
CA ALA A 189 -44.63 -20.36 23.02
C ALA A 189 -45.21 -20.37 21.60
N GLN A 190 -46.05 -21.38 21.37
CA GLN A 190 -46.92 -21.60 20.21
C GLN A 190 -47.92 -20.45 20.00
N HIS A 191 -48.35 -20.19 18.76
CA HIS A 191 -49.77 -20.30 18.37
C HIS A 191 -49.98 -20.08 16.86
N ARG A 192 -50.94 -20.86 16.32
CA ARG A 192 -51.47 -20.91 14.95
C ARG A 192 -52.38 -19.71 14.60
N PHE A 193 -52.67 -19.63 13.29
CA PHE A 193 -53.76 -18.90 12.55
C PHE A 193 -53.42 -17.47 12.12
N SER A 194 -53.85 -16.95 10.97
CA SER A 194 -54.31 -17.44 9.65
C SER A 194 -54.54 -16.19 8.79
N ASP A 195 -54.39 -16.31 7.47
CA ASP A 195 -54.93 -15.50 6.37
C ASP A 195 -55.18 -13.98 6.50
N GLY A 196 -54.62 -13.24 5.53
CA GLY A 196 -54.93 -11.83 5.30
C GLY A 196 -54.09 -11.17 4.21
N SER A 197 -54.54 -11.31 2.96
CA SER A 197 -54.40 -10.38 1.81
C SER A 197 -53.29 -9.29 1.87
N LYS A 198 -52.25 -9.45 1.03
CA LYS A 198 -51.30 -8.38 0.67
C LYS A 198 -51.62 -7.79 -0.73
N PRO A 199 -51.54 -6.46 -0.92
CA PRO A 199 -51.72 -5.80 -2.22
C PRO A 199 -50.49 -6.00 -3.12
N PRO A 200 -50.58 -5.75 -4.44
CA PRO A 200 -49.54 -6.12 -5.39
C PRO A 200 -48.25 -5.35 -5.13
N ARG A 201 -47.20 -6.09 -4.77
CA ARG A 201 -45.81 -5.60 -4.75
C ARG A 201 -45.47 -5.07 -6.14
N ARG A 202 -45.27 -3.74 -6.24
CA ARG A 202 -44.56 -3.13 -7.36
C ARG A 202 -43.24 -3.90 -7.56
N ARG A 203 -43.07 -4.48 -8.75
CA ARG A 203 -41.80 -5.06 -9.20
C ARG A 203 -40.72 -4.02 -8.99
N GLY A 204 -39.81 -4.29 -8.04
CA GLY A 204 -38.61 -3.50 -7.85
C GLY A 204 -37.84 -3.46 -9.17
N SER A 205 -37.51 -2.24 -9.59
CA SER A 205 -36.41 -1.99 -10.50
C SER A 205 -35.22 -2.82 -10.01
N ARG A 206 -34.72 -3.73 -10.84
CA ARG A 206 -33.40 -4.34 -10.63
C ARG A 206 -32.42 -3.21 -10.79
N ASP A 207 -32.04 -2.57 -9.69
CA ASP A 207 -30.87 -1.71 -9.65
C ASP A 207 -29.70 -2.59 -10.09
N LEU A 208 -29.11 -2.24 -11.25
CA LEU A 208 -27.92 -2.90 -11.75
C LEU A 208 -26.85 -2.78 -10.66
N PRO A 209 -26.20 -3.88 -10.26
CA PRO A 209 -25.29 -3.91 -9.11
C PRO A 209 -24.04 -3.01 -9.21
N ASN A 210 -23.89 -2.25 -10.31
CA ASN A 210 -22.73 -1.40 -10.60
C ASN A 210 -23.12 0.04 -11.02
N ASP A 211 -24.26 0.60 -10.59
CA ASP A 211 -24.54 2.04 -10.85
C ASP A 211 -23.63 2.93 -9.97
N PRO A 212 -22.64 3.64 -10.57
CA PRO A 212 -21.75 4.53 -9.81
C PRO A 212 -22.51 5.64 -9.08
N SER A 213 -23.67 6.04 -9.60
CA SER A 213 -24.53 7.05 -8.98
C SER A 213 -25.09 6.58 -7.64
N ALA A 214 -25.42 5.29 -7.52
CA ALA A 214 -25.92 4.71 -6.27
C ALA A 214 -24.82 4.68 -5.19
N ALA A 215 -23.59 4.31 -5.57
CA ALA A 215 -22.44 4.35 -4.67
C ALA A 215 -22.14 5.78 -4.19
N CYS A 216 -22.17 6.77 -5.11
CA CYS A 216 -21.99 8.18 -4.77
C CYS A 216 -23.10 8.69 -3.81
N ARG A 217 -24.37 8.38 -4.06
CA ARG A 217 -25.48 8.74 -3.15
C ARG A 217 -25.27 8.17 -1.74
N ARG A 218 -24.72 6.96 -1.62
CA ARG A 218 -24.37 6.37 -0.31
C ARG A 218 -23.31 7.21 0.39
N VAL A 219 -22.23 7.59 -0.29
CA VAL A 219 -21.19 8.49 0.26
C VAL A 219 -21.80 9.79 0.77
N ALA A 220 -22.65 10.45 -0.03
CA ALA A 220 -23.32 11.69 0.37
C ALA A 220 -24.13 11.53 1.67
N SER A 221 -24.90 10.45 1.79
CA SER A 221 -25.71 10.18 2.99
C SER A 221 -24.84 9.92 4.24
N LEU A 222 -23.75 9.16 4.09
CA LEU A 222 -22.82 8.88 5.18
C LEU A 222 -22.09 10.15 5.64
N VAL A 223 -21.60 10.95 4.70
CA VAL A 223 -20.92 12.23 4.99
C VAL A 223 -21.87 13.18 5.70
N SER A 224 -23.11 13.32 5.23
CA SER A 224 -24.12 14.17 5.86
C SER A 224 -24.43 13.73 7.30
N ARG A 225 -24.66 12.42 7.50
CA ARG A 225 -24.91 11.82 8.82
C ARG A 225 -23.74 12.05 9.78
N LEU A 226 -22.51 11.85 9.33
CA LEU A 226 -21.32 12.00 10.15
C LEU A 226 -21.05 13.47 10.49
N LYS A 227 -21.24 14.40 9.54
CA LYS A 227 -21.11 15.84 9.80
C LYS A 227 -22.08 16.34 10.86
N GLY A 228 -23.34 15.87 10.84
CA GLY A 228 -24.34 16.24 11.84
C GLY A 228 -23.98 15.83 13.27
N ASN A 229 -23.27 14.70 13.44
CA ASN A 229 -23.00 14.09 14.74
C ASN A 229 -21.52 14.18 15.17
N LEU A 230 -20.67 14.89 14.40
CA LEU A 230 -19.22 14.75 14.51
C LEU A 230 -18.69 15.04 15.92
N ARG A 231 -19.23 16.04 16.60
CA ARG A 231 -18.79 16.47 17.94
C ARG A 231 -19.28 15.56 19.07
N GLU A 232 -20.34 14.80 18.83
CA GLU A 232 -20.98 13.96 19.85
C GLU A 232 -20.43 12.52 19.85
N LEU A 233 -19.86 12.09 18.72
CA LEU A 233 -19.33 10.74 18.56
C LEU A 233 -18.05 10.53 19.37
N LYS A 234 -18.00 9.40 20.08
CA LYS A 234 -16.75 8.89 20.67
C LYS A 234 -15.76 8.56 19.56
N TRP A 235 -14.46 8.69 19.86
CA TRP A 235 -13.39 8.50 18.88
C TRP A 235 -13.48 7.15 18.14
N LYS A 236 -13.93 6.08 18.82
CA LYS A 236 -14.06 4.74 18.22
C LYS A 236 -15.14 4.71 17.15
N ASP A 237 -16.33 5.22 17.46
CA ASP A 237 -17.47 5.27 16.54
C ASP A 237 -17.19 6.23 15.39
N LYS A 238 -16.51 7.35 15.68
CA LYS A 238 -16.04 8.30 14.67
C LYS A 238 -15.07 7.64 13.69
N ALA A 239 -14.07 6.91 14.20
CA ALA A 239 -13.11 6.21 13.35
C ALA A 239 -13.78 5.13 12.48
N GLU A 240 -14.76 4.40 13.03
CA GLU A 240 -15.51 3.38 12.28
C GLU A 240 -16.36 3.98 11.17
N GLN A 241 -17.09 5.07 11.46
CA GLN A 241 -17.88 5.78 10.44
C GLN A 241 -17.00 6.38 9.34
N LEU A 242 -15.79 6.87 9.68
CA LEU A 242 -14.82 7.32 8.69
C LEU A 242 -14.33 6.17 7.80
N ARG A 243 -14.09 4.98 8.34
CA ARG A 243 -13.77 3.79 7.53
C ARG A 243 -14.93 3.40 6.62
N GLU A 244 -16.17 3.50 7.09
CA GLU A 244 -17.35 3.25 6.26
C GLU A 244 -17.43 4.24 5.08
N VAL A 245 -17.13 5.52 5.31
CA VAL A 245 -17.05 6.53 4.25
C VAL A 245 -15.94 6.20 3.25
N ALA A 246 -14.74 5.84 3.72
CA ALA A 246 -13.63 5.46 2.86
C ALA A 246 -13.96 4.23 2.00
N ALA A 247 -14.52 3.17 2.59
CA ALA A 247 -14.93 1.97 1.86
C ALA A 247 -16.03 2.26 0.83
N SER A 248 -16.95 3.18 1.13
CA SER A 248 -18.00 3.59 0.19
C SER A 248 -17.43 4.40 -0.99
N LEU A 249 -16.42 5.23 -0.75
CA LEU A 249 -15.67 5.93 -1.81
C LEU A 249 -14.90 4.94 -2.67
N ASP A 250 -14.21 3.96 -2.07
CA ASP A 250 -13.50 2.90 -2.79
C ASP A 250 -14.47 2.07 -3.65
N THR A 251 -15.68 1.80 -3.15
CA THR A 251 -16.75 1.16 -3.94
C THR A 251 -17.18 2.03 -5.12
N ALA A 252 -17.35 3.34 -4.92
CA ALA A 252 -17.68 4.26 -6.01
C ALA A 252 -16.59 4.31 -7.08
N ILE A 253 -15.31 4.31 -6.66
CA ILE A 253 -14.16 4.21 -7.56
C ILE A 253 -14.23 2.90 -8.35
N ALA A 254 -14.43 1.77 -7.67
CA ALA A 254 -14.53 0.45 -8.31
C ALA A 254 -15.66 0.37 -9.35
N SER A 255 -16.82 0.99 -9.07
CA SER A 255 -17.93 1.06 -10.01
C SER A 255 -17.59 1.91 -11.24
N LEU A 256 -16.79 2.97 -11.09
CA LEU A 256 -16.35 3.82 -12.21
C LEU A 256 -15.26 3.16 -13.05
N THR A 257 -14.36 2.39 -12.44
CA THR A 257 -13.26 1.70 -13.13
C THR A 257 -13.66 0.32 -13.66
N GLY A 258 -14.81 -0.21 -13.23
CA GLY A 258 -15.26 -1.57 -13.53
C GLY A 258 -14.44 -2.66 -12.82
N SER A 259 -13.58 -2.29 -11.86
CA SER A 259 -12.74 -3.23 -11.11
C SER A 259 -12.30 -2.66 -9.76
N PRO A 260 -12.41 -3.42 -8.66
CA PRO A 260 -11.98 -2.98 -7.34
C PRO A 260 -10.45 -2.85 -7.20
N THR A 261 -9.69 -3.51 -8.08
CA THR A 261 -8.23 -3.50 -8.03
C THR A 261 -7.59 -2.58 -9.07
N THR A 262 -8.36 -2.10 -10.04
CA THR A 262 -7.82 -1.22 -11.08
C THR A 262 -7.80 0.21 -10.53
N PRO A 263 -6.63 0.78 -10.23
CA PRO A 263 -6.56 2.18 -9.83
C PRO A 263 -7.06 3.04 -10.98
N LEU A 264 -7.74 4.16 -10.65
CA LEU A 264 -8.08 5.15 -11.65
C LEU A 264 -6.81 5.61 -12.41
N PRO A 265 -6.92 5.94 -13.71
CA PRO A 265 -5.76 6.30 -14.52
C PRO A 265 -4.95 7.46 -13.92
N ARG A 266 -3.63 7.50 -14.14
CA ARG A 266 -2.80 8.61 -13.62
C ARG A 266 -2.88 9.82 -14.54
N ILE A 267 -2.73 11.03 -14.00
CA ILE A 267 -2.70 12.27 -14.80
C ILE A 267 -1.57 12.14 -15.84
N GLY A 268 -1.93 12.27 -17.11
CA GLY A 268 -0.98 12.21 -18.23
C GLY A 268 -0.85 10.84 -18.89
N THR A 269 -1.64 9.83 -18.49
CA THR A 269 -1.75 8.59 -19.28
C THR A 269 -2.89 8.71 -20.31
N PRO A 270 -2.82 8.01 -21.46
CA PRO A 270 -3.88 8.01 -22.46
C PRO A 270 -5.24 7.58 -21.90
N GLU A 271 -5.24 6.65 -20.94
CA GLU A 271 -6.43 6.10 -20.29
C GLU A 271 -7.15 7.14 -19.42
N PHE A 272 -6.43 8.13 -18.87
CA PHE A 272 -7.02 9.24 -18.10
C PHE A 272 -7.97 10.10 -18.93
N LEU A 273 -7.73 10.19 -20.23
CA LEU A 273 -8.51 11.03 -21.14
C LEU A 273 -9.73 10.28 -21.70
N ALA A 274 -9.63 8.95 -21.76
CA ALA A 274 -10.71 8.08 -22.18
C ALA A 274 -11.65 7.71 -21.00
N ALA A 275 -11.15 7.78 -19.77
CA ALA A 275 -11.89 7.34 -18.59
C ALA A 275 -12.80 8.45 -18.03
N VAL A 276 -14.10 8.24 -18.27
CA VAL A 276 -15.24 8.69 -17.46
C VAL A 276 -15.48 10.20 -17.44
N ASP A 277 -16.73 10.60 -17.66
CA ASP A 277 -17.22 11.96 -17.45
C ASP A 277 -16.81 12.45 -16.05
N ALA A 278 -15.78 13.31 -15.99
CA ALA A 278 -15.02 13.69 -14.80
C ALA A 278 -15.86 14.34 -13.69
N SER A 279 -17.15 14.54 -13.93
CA SER A 279 -18.13 15.09 -13.01
C SER A 279 -18.75 14.06 -12.05
N THR A 280 -18.76 12.76 -12.40
CA THR A 280 -19.47 11.74 -11.61
C THR A 280 -18.75 11.48 -10.28
N GLY A 281 -19.39 11.79 -9.16
CA GLY A 281 -18.83 11.59 -7.81
C GLY A 281 -17.96 12.74 -7.29
N GLN A 282 -17.80 13.82 -8.07
CA GLN A 282 -16.94 14.96 -7.71
C GLN A 282 -17.49 15.72 -6.49
N GLN A 283 -18.81 15.95 -6.44
CA GLN A 283 -19.46 16.63 -5.32
C GLN A 283 -19.32 15.83 -4.01
N GLU A 284 -19.45 14.51 -4.10
CA GLU A 284 -19.27 13.59 -2.99
C GLU A 284 -17.83 13.60 -2.49
N ALA A 285 -16.85 13.60 -3.39
CA ALA A 285 -15.45 13.74 -3.04
C ALA A 285 -15.18 15.08 -2.33
N TRP A 286 -15.73 16.19 -2.83
CA TRP A 286 -15.60 17.51 -2.18
C TRP A 286 -16.25 17.54 -0.80
N ALA A 287 -17.42 16.94 -0.64
CA ALA A 287 -18.10 16.84 0.65
C ALA A 287 -17.28 16.01 1.66
N ALA A 288 -16.67 14.91 1.20
CA ALA A 288 -15.77 14.07 1.98
C ALA A 288 -14.48 14.80 2.37
N LEU A 289 -13.89 15.60 1.48
CA LEU A 289 -12.71 16.43 1.80
C LEU A 289 -13.05 17.50 2.84
N ALA A 290 -14.21 18.14 2.73
CA ALA A 290 -14.68 19.08 3.74
C ALA A 290 -14.88 18.39 5.10
N LEU A 291 -15.39 17.14 5.12
CA LEU A 291 -15.45 16.34 6.35
C LEU A 291 -14.04 16.06 6.91
N VAL A 292 -13.07 15.71 6.07
CA VAL A 292 -11.67 15.50 6.52
C VAL A 292 -11.11 16.78 7.13
N GLN A 293 -11.34 17.94 6.51
CA GLN A 293 -10.94 19.23 7.05
C GLN A 293 -11.53 19.46 8.46
N ASP A 294 -12.83 19.23 8.63
CA ASP A 294 -13.52 19.40 9.91
C ASP A 294 -12.89 18.51 10.99
N VAL A 295 -12.65 17.23 10.68
CA VAL A 295 -12.07 16.26 11.61
C VAL A 295 -10.64 16.60 11.99
N LEU A 296 -9.79 16.93 11.02
CA LEU A 296 -8.38 17.27 11.29
C LEU A 296 -8.23 18.62 12.01
N GLY A 297 -9.24 19.50 11.90
CA GLY A 297 -9.35 20.75 12.64
C GLY A 297 -9.75 20.62 14.11
N GLU A 298 -10.21 19.45 14.56
CA GLU A 298 -10.58 19.23 15.97
C GLU A 298 -9.36 19.28 16.90
N ARG A 299 -9.57 19.80 18.12
CA ARG A 299 -8.56 19.78 19.18
C ARG A 299 -8.49 18.37 19.78
N GLY A 300 -7.28 17.84 19.96
CA GLY A 300 -7.06 16.52 20.57
C GLY A 300 -7.18 15.36 19.56
N ARG A 301 -6.22 15.28 18.64
CA ARG A 301 -6.19 14.27 17.58
C ARG A 301 -6.02 12.87 18.15
N ASN A 302 -7.02 12.01 17.95
CA ASN A 302 -6.89 10.59 18.20
C ASN A 302 -6.26 9.91 16.98
N VAL A 303 -5.21 9.11 17.19
CA VAL A 303 -4.45 8.42 16.13
C VAL A 303 -5.33 7.59 15.19
N HIS A 304 -6.34 6.89 15.73
CA HIS A 304 -7.24 6.06 14.91
C HIS A 304 -8.20 6.90 14.06
N VAL A 305 -8.68 8.02 14.61
CA VAL A 305 -9.52 8.97 13.86
C VAL A 305 -8.70 9.61 12.75
N THR A 306 -7.48 10.09 13.05
CA THR A 306 -6.58 10.67 12.05
C THR A 306 -6.23 9.67 10.95
N SER A 307 -5.88 8.44 11.30
CA SER A 307 -5.59 7.39 10.31
C SER A 307 -6.82 7.06 9.43
N ALA A 308 -8.02 7.00 10.00
CA ALA A 308 -9.25 6.79 9.23
C ALA A 308 -9.56 8.00 8.32
N SER A 309 -9.36 9.23 8.79
CA SER A 309 -9.50 10.45 7.98
C SER A 309 -8.54 10.48 6.79
N LEU A 310 -7.32 9.98 6.97
CA LEU A 310 -6.35 9.83 5.87
C LEU A 310 -6.84 8.81 4.82
N GLY A 311 -7.50 7.74 5.25
CA GLY A 311 -8.19 6.81 4.34
C GLY A 311 -9.28 7.49 3.51
N VAL A 312 -10.11 8.34 4.14
CA VAL A 312 -11.13 9.14 3.44
C VAL A 312 -10.48 10.14 2.47
N LEU A 313 -9.43 10.84 2.89
CA LEU A 313 -8.67 11.77 2.06
C LEU A 313 -8.10 11.10 0.81
N ARG A 314 -7.51 9.91 0.98
CA ARG A 314 -6.97 9.10 -0.11
C ARG A 314 -8.06 8.77 -1.14
N ALA A 315 -9.17 8.17 -0.69
CA ALA A 315 -10.24 7.74 -1.57
C ALA A 315 -10.94 8.94 -2.24
N ALA A 316 -11.21 10.01 -1.50
CA ALA A 316 -11.82 11.23 -2.04
C ALA A 316 -10.92 11.91 -3.08
N GLY A 317 -9.62 12.00 -2.83
CA GLY A 317 -8.67 12.58 -3.79
C GLY A 317 -8.50 11.71 -5.03
N GLN A 318 -8.49 10.37 -4.90
CA GLN A 318 -8.48 9.45 -6.04
C GLN A 318 -9.72 9.61 -6.93
N LEU A 319 -10.90 9.71 -6.31
CA LEU A 319 -12.17 9.93 -6.99
C LEU A 319 -12.21 11.29 -7.69
N ALA A 320 -11.82 12.37 -7.00
CA ALA A 320 -11.78 13.73 -7.57
C ALA A 320 -10.70 13.91 -8.65
N GLY A 321 -9.59 13.15 -8.58
CA GLY A 321 -8.45 13.35 -9.46
C GLY A 321 -7.88 14.76 -9.37
N ASP A 322 -7.62 15.38 -10.52
CA ASP A 322 -7.02 16.73 -10.61
C ASP A 322 -7.97 17.82 -10.11
N ALA A 323 -9.29 17.60 -10.23
CA ALA A 323 -10.31 18.54 -9.79
C ALA A 323 -10.41 18.67 -8.25
N VAL A 324 -9.61 17.89 -7.51
CA VAL A 324 -9.45 18.08 -6.06
C VAL A 324 -8.97 19.50 -5.72
N LYS A 325 -8.19 20.13 -6.63
CA LYS A 325 -7.60 21.46 -6.44
C LYS A 325 -8.65 22.56 -6.37
N GLU A 326 -9.83 22.32 -6.92
CA GLU A 326 -10.99 23.23 -6.89
C GLU A 326 -11.70 23.20 -5.54
N ALA A 327 -11.56 22.11 -4.77
CA ALA A 327 -12.12 22.01 -3.44
C ALA A 327 -11.39 22.98 -2.49
N SER A 328 -12.12 23.92 -1.89
CA SER A 328 -11.57 24.85 -0.89
C SER A 328 -10.87 24.11 0.26
N ALA A 329 -11.39 22.94 0.64
CA ALA A 329 -10.84 22.08 1.68
C ALA A 329 -9.43 21.56 1.36
N TRP A 330 -9.09 21.37 0.08
CA TRP A 330 -7.76 20.89 -0.33
C TRP A 330 -6.64 21.80 0.15
N ARG A 331 -6.84 23.13 0.10
CA ARG A 331 -5.85 24.13 0.56
C ARG A 331 -5.56 24.05 2.06
N VAL A 332 -6.48 23.47 2.84
CA VAL A 332 -6.33 23.29 4.28
C VAL A 332 -5.78 21.91 4.60
N VAL A 333 -6.28 20.87 3.92
CA VAL A 333 -5.93 19.48 4.20
C VAL A 333 -4.57 19.10 3.65
N PHE A 334 -4.19 19.58 2.46
CA PHE A 334 -2.91 19.21 1.83
C PHE A 334 -1.67 19.61 2.66
N PRO A 335 -1.58 20.85 3.20
CA PRO A 335 -0.46 21.22 4.09
C PRO A 335 -0.45 20.42 5.40
N GLN A 336 -1.62 20.06 5.92
CA GLN A 336 -1.71 19.21 7.11
C GLN A 336 -1.23 17.79 6.82
N LEU A 337 -1.55 17.26 5.64
CA LEU A 337 -1.05 15.96 5.17
C LEU A 337 0.47 15.94 5.08
N LEU A 338 1.09 16.99 4.50
CA LEU A 338 2.56 17.15 4.50
C LEU A 338 3.13 17.14 5.91
N GLY A 339 2.54 17.93 6.83
CA GLY A 339 2.96 17.97 8.22
C GLY A 339 2.82 16.63 8.96
N MET A 340 1.83 15.80 8.59
CA MET A 340 1.60 14.47 9.18
C MET A 340 2.66 13.43 8.76
N LEU A 341 3.44 13.67 7.71
CA LEU A 341 4.61 12.82 7.40
C LEU A 341 5.65 12.83 8.52
N ARG A 342 5.66 13.90 9.33
CA ARG A 342 6.56 14.11 10.47
C ARG A 342 5.92 13.77 11.80
N ASP A 343 4.73 13.17 11.81
CA ASP A 343 4.05 12.83 13.05
C ASP A 343 4.86 11.80 13.85
N THR A 344 4.96 11.99 15.16
CA THR A 344 5.63 11.04 16.07
C THR A 344 4.90 9.70 16.16
N SER A 345 3.60 9.68 15.83
CA SER A 345 2.80 8.48 15.76
C SER A 345 3.07 7.73 14.46
N ARG A 346 3.84 6.65 14.54
CA ARG A 346 4.17 5.78 13.39
C ARG A 346 2.94 5.39 12.54
N PRO A 347 1.79 4.99 13.12
CA PRO A 347 0.59 4.70 12.32
C PRO A 347 0.09 5.88 11.49
N VAL A 348 0.14 7.11 12.04
CA VAL A 348 -0.28 8.32 11.31
C VAL A 348 0.72 8.63 10.19
N ALA A 349 2.03 8.61 10.49
CA ALA A 349 3.06 8.87 9.50
C ALA A 349 3.02 7.86 8.33
N THR A 350 2.85 6.57 8.62
CA THR A 350 2.70 5.53 7.60
C THR A 350 1.43 5.74 6.76
N ALA A 351 0.29 6.05 7.40
CA ALA A 351 -0.94 6.35 6.67
C ALA A 351 -0.82 7.62 5.82
N ALA A 352 -0.12 8.65 6.32
CA ALA A 352 0.12 9.90 5.60
C ALA A 352 1.01 9.66 4.38
N HIS A 353 2.07 8.85 4.53
CA HIS A 353 2.93 8.44 3.42
C HIS A 353 2.12 7.73 2.34
N GLY A 354 1.39 6.66 2.69
CA GLY A 354 0.56 5.93 1.73
C GLY A 354 -0.51 6.81 1.05
N THR A 355 -1.05 7.79 1.77
CA THR A 355 -1.99 8.77 1.21
C THR A 355 -1.30 9.71 0.22
N MET A 356 -0.13 10.26 0.58
CA MET A 356 0.65 11.11 -0.31
C MET A 356 1.05 10.39 -1.60
N GLU A 357 1.44 9.11 -1.50
CA GLU A 357 1.80 8.30 -2.66
C GLU A 357 0.62 7.99 -3.58
N ALA A 358 -0.55 7.74 -3.01
CA ALA A 358 -1.76 7.43 -3.77
C ALA A 358 -2.35 8.66 -4.48
N LEU A 359 -2.14 9.86 -3.90
CA LEU A 359 -2.61 11.13 -4.47
C LEU A 359 -1.60 11.73 -5.46
N HIS A 360 -0.31 11.42 -5.33
CA HIS A 360 0.72 11.86 -6.27
C HIS A 360 0.43 11.35 -7.69
N LEU A 361 0.60 12.21 -8.69
CA LEU A 361 0.25 11.96 -10.10
C LEU A 361 -1.23 11.68 -10.37
N ARG A 362 -2.11 11.80 -9.38
CA ARG A 362 -3.57 11.68 -9.57
C ARG A 362 -4.31 12.97 -9.19
N SER A 363 -3.87 13.60 -8.12
CA SER A 363 -4.47 14.78 -7.51
C SER A 363 -3.55 15.99 -7.54
N PHE A 364 -2.24 15.76 -7.57
CA PHE A 364 -1.24 16.81 -7.71
C PHE A 364 0.08 16.26 -8.27
N ARG A 365 0.93 17.17 -8.70
CA ARG A 365 2.33 16.99 -9.13
C ARG A 365 3.22 17.96 -8.38
N LEU A 366 4.53 17.69 -8.34
CA LEU A 366 5.51 18.54 -7.65
C LEU A 366 5.62 19.93 -8.30
N GLY A 367 5.44 20.00 -9.63
CA GLY A 367 5.44 21.25 -10.38
C GLY A 367 4.15 22.07 -10.33
N ASP A 368 3.09 21.54 -9.69
CA ASP A 368 1.79 22.21 -9.73
C ASP A 368 1.80 23.51 -8.92
N PRO A 369 1.28 24.63 -9.46
CA PRO A 369 1.26 25.91 -8.77
C PRO A 369 0.44 25.87 -7.47
N HIS A 370 -0.48 24.91 -7.34
CA HIS A 370 -1.32 24.73 -6.16
C HIS A 370 -0.67 23.86 -5.07
N ALA A 371 0.31 23.01 -5.41
CA ALA A 371 0.96 22.11 -4.47
C ALA A 371 2.36 22.60 -4.07
N LEU A 372 3.11 23.13 -5.03
CA LEU A 372 4.48 23.58 -4.87
C LEU A 372 4.69 24.54 -3.68
N PRO A 373 3.88 25.60 -3.47
CA PRO A 373 4.11 26.52 -2.36
C PRO A 373 4.07 25.82 -1.00
N PHE A 374 3.21 24.83 -0.83
CA PHE A 374 3.10 24.05 0.40
C PHE A 374 4.27 23.08 0.57
N ILE A 375 4.70 22.43 -0.51
CA ILE A 375 5.89 21.56 -0.51
C ILE A 375 7.14 22.37 -0.13
N VAL A 376 7.34 23.53 -0.75
CA VAL A 376 8.47 24.43 -0.46
C VAL A 376 8.40 24.93 0.98
N THR A 377 7.23 25.31 1.47
CA THR A 377 7.03 25.71 2.88
C THR A 377 7.41 24.58 3.83
N GLU A 378 7.01 23.34 3.52
CA GLU A 378 7.35 22.17 4.32
C GLU A 378 8.86 21.89 4.33
N LEU A 379 9.51 21.95 3.17
CA LEU A 379 10.96 21.80 3.05
C LEU A 379 11.70 22.90 3.82
N GLN A 380 11.23 24.14 3.75
CA GLN A 380 11.79 25.25 4.54
C GLN A 380 11.62 25.01 6.05
N ALA A 381 10.49 24.46 6.49
CA ALA A 381 10.27 24.11 7.88
C ALA A 381 11.28 23.04 8.36
N LEU A 382 11.65 22.09 7.51
CA LEU A 382 12.68 21.09 7.80
C LEU A 382 14.08 21.70 7.99
N THR A 383 14.37 22.84 7.34
CA THR A 383 15.67 23.52 7.51
C THR A 383 15.84 24.22 8.86
N GLY A 384 14.77 24.33 9.67
CA GLY A 384 14.79 25.07 10.93
C GLY A 384 14.74 26.60 10.77
N ALA A 385 14.64 27.13 9.54
CA ALA A 385 14.58 28.57 9.27
C ALA A 385 13.30 29.27 9.79
N GLY A 386 12.31 28.51 10.28
CA GLY A 386 11.00 29.01 10.74
C GLY A 386 10.92 29.53 12.18
N GLY A 387 12.04 29.65 12.90
CA GLY A 387 12.16 30.53 14.09
C GLY A 387 11.42 30.15 15.39
N LYS A 388 10.43 29.25 15.42
CA LYS A 388 9.80 28.82 16.69
C LYS A 388 9.46 27.33 16.67
N GLY A 389 10.20 26.55 17.46
CA GLY A 389 9.84 25.16 17.75
C GLY A 389 10.32 24.14 16.72
N ALA A 390 11.56 24.26 16.25
CA ALA A 390 12.29 23.17 15.59
C ALA A 390 12.51 22.01 16.59
N ARG A 391 11.43 21.37 17.01
CA ARG A 391 11.47 20.06 17.63
C ARG A 391 12.14 19.14 16.61
N THR A 392 12.93 18.22 17.12
CA THR A 392 13.69 17.18 16.42
C THR A 392 12.77 16.20 15.70
N LEU A 393 11.96 16.69 14.76
CA LEU A 393 11.15 15.87 13.88
C LEU A 393 12.08 15.36 12.78
N SER A 394 12.03 14.05 12.54
CA SER A 394 12.83 13.42 11.48
C SER A 394 12.37 13.98 10.13
N ALA A 395 13.35 14.39 9.31
CA ALA A 395 13.10 14.86 7.95
C ALA A 395 12.98 13.69 6.95
N THR A 396 13.35 12.48 7.39
CA THR A 396 13.50 11.28 6.57
C THR A 396 12.21 10.89 5.86
N ALA A 397 11.06 10.88 6.54
CA ALA A 397 9.79 10.48 5.92
C ALA A 397 9.37 11.43 4.78
N THR A 398 9.47 12.75 5.00
CA THR A 398 9.14 13.75 3.97
C THR A 398 10.11 13.68 2.79
N LEU A 399 11.40 13.54 3.05
CA LEU A 399 12.42 13.45 2.00
C LEU A 399 12.35 12.13 1.23
N SER A 400 12.07 11.02 1.90
CA SER A 400 11.86 9.71 1.27
C SER A 400 10.67 9.76 0.31
N TRP A 401 9.53 10.31 0.74
CA TRP A 401 8.40 10.53 -0.14
C TRP A 401 8.77 11.41 -1.34
N LEU A 402 9.48 12.51 -1.12
CA LEU A 402 9.87 13.45 -2.17
C LEU A 402 10.77 12.79 -3.23
N VAL A 403 11.75 11.97 -2.82
CA VAL A 403 12.59 11.18 -3.73
C VAL A 403 11.71 10.27 -4.59
N SER A 404 10.83 9.48 -3.95
CA SER A 404 9.92 8.57 -4.68
C SER A 404 8.92 9.31 -5.58
N ALA A 405 8.55 10.55 -5.24
CA ALA A 405 7.69 11.39 -6.06
C ALA A 405 8.43 11.92 -7.30
N LEU A 406 9.67 12.39 -7.14
CA LEU A 406 10.54 12.87 -8.22
C LEU A 406 10.91 11.75 -9.19
N GLU A 407 11.26 10.57 -8.68
CA GLU A 407 11.58 9.40 -9.51
C GLU A 407 10.39 8.98 -10.36
N ARG A 408 9.18 8.94 -9.77
CA ARG A 408 7.94 8.63 -10.49
C ARG A 408 7.66 9.65 -11.60
N GLU A 409 7.78 10.94 -11.31
CA GLU A 409 7.63 11.99 -12.32
C GLU A 409 8.66 11.88 -13.43
N ARG A 410 9.93 11.62 -13.09
CA ARG A 410 11.02 11.40 -14.04
C ARG A 410 10.72 10.22 -14.97
N HIS A 411 10.29 9.08 -14.44
CA HIS A 411 9.95 7.91 -15.25
C HIS A 411 8.78 8.18 -16.19
N MET A 412 7.74 8.89 -15.74
CA MET A 412 6.65 9.31 -16.63
C MET A 412 7.15 10.24 -17.73
N TRP A 413 8.01 11.20 -17.40
CA TRP A 413 8.58 12.13 -18.37
C TRP A 413 9.44 11.40 -19.42
N GLN A 414 10.31 10.48 -18.99
CA GLN A 414 11.14 9.68 -19.89
C GLN A 414 10.28 8.83 -20.83
N ALA A 415 9.28 8.12 -20.28
CA ALA A 415 8.36 7.31 -21.07
C ALA A 415 7.60 8.16 -22.10
N TYR A 416 7.23 9.39 -21.73
CA TYR A 416 6.61 10.34 -22.63
C TYR A 416 7.57 10.80 -23.74
N PHE A 417 8.75 11.29 -23.37
CA PHE A 417 9.75 11.81 -24.31
C PHE A 417 10.11 10.79 -25.40
N HIS A 418 10.28 9.51 -25.01
CA HIS A 418 10.53 8.42 -25.94
C HIS A 418 9.35 8.14 -26.88
N ARG A 419 8.10 8.26 -26.41
CA ARG A 419 6.90 8.02 -27.23
C ARG A 419 6.66 9.14 -28.24
N THR A 420 6.99 10.38 -27.90
CA THR A 420 6.65 11.53 -28.74
C THR A 420 7.77 11.96 -29.68
N ASN A 421 8.90 11.23 -29.72
CA ASN A 421 10.12 11.62 -30.45
C ASN A 421 10.52 13.09 -30.19
N GLY A 422 10.37 13.54 -28.94
CA GLY A 422 10.66 14.92 -28.55
C GLY A 422 9.63 15.97 -29.02
N SER A 423 8.47 15.56 -29.58
CA SER A 423 7.42 16.52 -29.94
C SER A 423 6.71 17.07 -28.68
N THR A 424 6.67 18.40 -28.59
CA THR A 424 5.93 19.16 -27.58
C THR A 424 4.45 19.21 -27.95
N GLY A 425 3.78 18.05 -27.97
CA GLY A 425 2.33 18.02 -28.02
C GLY A 425 1.73 18.68 -26.76
N PRO A 426 0.40 18.97 -26.74
CA PRO A 426 -0.31 19.41 -25.53
C PRO A 426 -0.23 18.39 -24.37
N TRP A 427 0.33 17.21 -24.66
CA TRP A 427 0.61 16.08 -23.80
C TRP A 427 1.90 16.18 -22.99
N ALA A 428 2.68 17.27 -23.13
CA ALA A 428 3.85 17.50 -22.30
C ALA A 428 3.39 17.52 -20.84
N ALA A 429 3.61 16.44 -20.08
CA ALA A 429 3.65 16.55 -18.64
C ALA A 429 4.99 17.23 -18.35
N PRO A 430 5.03 18.56 -18.16
CA PRO A 430 6.28 19.13 -17.71
C PRO A 430 6.44 18.53 -16.31
N GLY A 431 7.61 17.99 -15.99
CA GLY A 431 7.96 17.88 -14.59
C GLY A 431 7.92 19.27 -13.92
N PRO A 432 8.59 19.48 -12.79
CA PRO A 432 8.67 20.82 -12.21
C PRO A 432 9.27 21.79 -13.24
N ASN A 433 8.55 22.88 -13.56
CA ASN A 433 9.08 23.93 -14.43
C ASN A 433 10.33 24.56 -13.78
N LEU A 434 11.13 25.30 -14.54
CA LEU A 434 12.40 25.85 -14.02
C LEU A 434 12.21 26.68 -12.74
N SER A 435 11.14 27.46 -12.65
CA SER A 435 10.84 28.24 -11.43
C SER A 435 10.55 27.33 -10.23
N ALA A 436 9.84 26.23 -10.43
CA ALA A 436 9.57 25.24 -9.39
C ALA A 436 10.85 24.54 -8.91
N VAL A 437 11.74 24.21 -9.85
CA VAL A 437 13.07 23.65 -9.56
C VAL A 437 13.87 24.62 -8.71
N GLU A 438 13.95 25.90 -9.08
CA GLU A 438 14.69 26.91 -8.31
C GLU A 438 14.13 27.10 -6.89
N GLN A 439 12.80 27.18 -6.76
CA GLN A 439 12.14 27.35 -5.47
C GLN A 439 12.35 26.16 -4.53
N ALA A 440 12.29 24.93 -5.05
CA ALA A 440 12.47 23.71 -4.25
C ALA A 440 13.95 23.35 -4.02
N ALA A 441 14.85 23.72 -4.93
CA ALA A 441 16.29 23.49 -4.79
C ALA A 441 16.87 24.28 -3.60
N GLN A 442 16.40 25.52 -3.37
CA GLN A 442 16.92 26.36 -2.29
C GLN A 442 16.84 25.72 -0.89
N PRO A 443 15.69 25.21 -0.41
CA PRO A 443 15.64 24.51 0.87
C PRO A 443 16.34 23.14 0.83
N LEU A 444 16.31 22.42 -0.29
CA LEU A 444 17.02 21.14 -0.43
C LEU A 444 18.54 21.29 -0.28
N THR A 445 19.14 22.32 -0.88
CA THR A 445 20.58 22.63 -0.70
C THR A 445 20.94 22.79 0.78
N ARG A 446 20.07 23.39 1.60
CA ARG A 446 20.29 23.49 3.05
C ARG A 446 20.14 22.14 3.75
N LEU A 447 19.19 21.30 3.32
CA LEU A 447 18.97 19.96 3.86
C LEU A 447 20.09 18.97 3.50
N VAL A 448 20.89 19.24 2.48
CA VAL A 448 22.16 18.51 2.22
C VAL A 448 23.16 18.69 3.37
N GLY A 449 23.00 19.70 4.22
CA GLY A 449 23.77 19.87 5.47
C GLY A 449 23.05 19.33 6.71
N HIS A 450 21.95 18.57 6.58
CA HIS A 450 21.14 18.14 7.71
C HIS A 450 21.91 17.21 8.66
N ARG A 451 21.62 17.30 9.96
CA ARG A 451 22.32 16.56 11.03
C ARG A 451 22.07 15.04 11.01
N GLU A 452 20.90 14.63 10.54
CA GLU A 452 20.52 13.22 10.40
C GLU A 452 21.09 12.70 9.09
N LEU A 453 21.94 11.67 9.17
CA LEU A 453 22.66 11.12 8.02
C LEU A 453 21.70 10.67 6.90
N GLU A 454 20.63 9.97 7.27
CA GLU A 454 19.65 9.45 6.32
C GLU A 454 18.91 10.58 5.59
N ALA A 455 18.42 11.59 6.33
CA ALA A 455 17.80 12.77 5.75
C ALA A 455 18.76 13.53 4.82
N ARG A 456 20.05 13.60 5.16
CA ARG A 456 21.08 14.24 4.34
C ARG A 456 21.25 13.54 2.99
N ASP A 457 21.27 12.22 3.04
CA ASP A 457 21.42 11.36 1.87
C ASP A 457 20.19 11.46 0.96
N LEU A 458 18.98 11.40 1.54
CA LEU A 458 17.73 11.59 0.82
C LEU A 458 17.60 13.00 0.24
N ALA A 459 18.02 14.05 0.96
CA ALA A 459 18.04 15.41 0.43
C ALA A 459 18.99 15.55 -0.77
N THR A 460 20.14 14.87 -0.74
CA THR A 460 21.08 14.85 -1.85
C THR A 460 20.49 14.15 -3.08
N GLN A 461 19.80 13.01 -2.88
CA GLN A 461 19.09 12.30 -3.95
C GLN A 461 17.93 13.12 -4.52
N ALA A 462 17.10 13.71 -3.66
CA ALA A 462 16.00 14.57 -4.07
C ALA A 462 16.51 15.79 -4.87
N LEU A 463 17.60 16.41 -4.42
CA LEU A 463 18.21 17.53 -5.14
C LEU A 463 18.71 17.12 -6.53
N ALA A 464 19.42 16.00 -6.64
CA ALA A 464 19.88 15.48 -7.93
C ALA A 464 18.70 15.20 -8.87
N ALA A 465 17.68 14.48 -8.40
CA ALA A 465 16.51 14.13 -9.20
C ALA A 465 15.72 15.38 -9.64
N LEU A 466 15.61 16.40 -8.79
CA LEU A 466 14.96 17.67 -9.11
C LEU A 466 15.73 18.46 -10.18
N LEU A 467 17.06 18.54 -10.08
CA LEU A 467 17.89 19.26 -11.05
C LEU A 467 17.86 18.59 -12.43
N LEU A 468 17.99 17.26 -12.47
CA LEU A 468 17.87 16.48 -13.71
C LEU A 468 16.49 16.65 -14.36
N ALA A 469 15.42 16.73 -13.56
CA ALA A 469 14.08 16.99 -14.06
C ALA A 469 13.90 18.42 -14.63
N GLY A 470 14.68 19.38 -14.12
CA GLY A 470 14.73 20.76 -14.64
C GLY A 470 15.50 20.88 -15.94
N GLU A 471 16.66 20.22 -16.06
CA GLU A 471 17.48 20.19 -17.28
C GLU A 471 16.72 19.57 -18.45
N ALA A 472 16.02 18.47 -18.19
CA ALA A 472 15.14 17.80 -19.12
C ALA A 472 14.11 18.72 -19.81
N GLN A 473 13.72 19.82 -19.15
CA GLN A 473 12.71 20.75 -19.68
C GLN A 473 13.30 22.01 -20.31
N SER A 474 14.55 22.34 -20.01
CA SER A 474 15.15 23.59 -20.47
C SER A 474 16.18 23.30 -21.55
N SER A 475 15.95 23.82 -22.75
CA SER A 475 16.96 23.89 -23.82
C SER A 475 18.18 24.77 -23.46
N GLY A 476 18.22 25.35 -22.25
CA GLY A 476 19.36 26.09 -21.70
C GLY A 476 19.56 25.90 -20.17
N GLY A 477 19.17 24.75 -19.61
CA GLY A 477 19.04 24.50 -18.16
C GLY A 477 20.33 24.43 -17.34
N ALA A 478 21.51 24.42 -17.99
CA ALA A 478 22.80 24.24 -17.32
C ALA A 478 23.04 25.26 -16.18
N ASN A 479 22.56 26.50 -16.32
CA ASN A 479 22.83 27.56 -15.34
C ASN A 479 22.28 27.29 -13.93
N THR A 480 21.09 26.68 -13.81
CA THR A 480 20.47 26.43 -12.50
C THR A 480 21.11 25.24 -11.79
N THR A 481 21.42 24.17 -12.53
CA THR A 481 22.17 23.02 -11.99
C THR A 481 23.55 23.46 -11.54
N ASP A 482 24.30 24.16 -12.39
CA ASP A 482 25.66 24.61 -12.07
C ASP A 482 25.68 25.55 -10.87
N ALA A 483 24.77 26.53 -10.82
CA ALA A 483 24.66 27.45 -9.69
C ALA A 483 24.32 26.72 -8.38
N THR A 484 23.41 25.75 -8.43
CA THR A 484 23.00 24.96 -7.25
C THR A 484 24.13 24.03 -6.79
N ALA A 485 24.79 23.34 -7.73
CA ALA A 485 25.91 22.46 -7.45
C ALA A 485 27.11 23.25 -6.89
N ALA A 486 27.43 24.41 -7.44
CA ALA A 486 28.46 25.32 -6.92
C ALA A 486 28.13 25.79 -5.49
N LYS A 487 26.86 26.04 -5.20
CA LYS A 487 26.41 26.39 -3.84
C LYS A 487 26.57 25.21 -2.87
N VAL A 488 26.19 24.00 -3.27
CA VAL A 488 26.42 22.77 -2.48
C VAL A 488 27.92 22.56 -2.24
N ASN A 489 28.78 22.78 -3.23
CA ASN A 489 30.24 22.68 -3.06
C ASN A 489 30.76 23.67 -2.00
N ARG A 490 30.27 24.91 -2.03
CA ARG A 490 30.66 25.96 -1.07
C ARG A 490 30.18 25.67 0.34
N GLU A 491 28.93 25.22 0.50
CA GLU A 491 28.30 25.04 1.81
C GLU A 491 28.56 23.64 2.40
N ASN A 492 28.66 22.61 1.57
CA ASN A 492 28.71 21.19 1.95
C ASN A 492 29.63 20.35 1.02
N PRO A 493 30.95 20.61 0.99
CA PRO A 493 31.88 20.01 0.01
C PRO A 493 31.92 18.47 0.06
N LYS A 494 31.66 17.86 1.22
CA LYS A 494 31.60 16.38 1.35
C LYS A 494 30.43 15.77 0.57
N ASN A 495 29.28 16.44 0.54
CA ASN A 495 28.10 15.95 -0.18
C ASN A 495 28.08 16.40 -1.64
N PHE A 496 28.88 17.41 -2.01
CA PHE A 496 29.06 17.80 -3.40
C PHE A 496 29.58 16.65 -4.26
N ALA A 497 30.59 15.89 -3.80
CA ALA A 497 31.09 14.73 -4.53
C ALA A 497 29.98 13.70 -4.83
N ARG A 498 29.10 13.45 -3.85
CA ARG A 498 27.95 12.54 -4.03
C ARG A 498 26.91 13.12 -4.99
N LEU A 499 26.60 14.42 -4.87
CA LEU A 499 25.71 15.10 -5.79
C LEU A 499 26.24 15.02 -7.23
N SER A 500 27.53 15.26 -7.45
CA SER A 500 28.17 15.14 -8.75
C SER A 500 28.06 13.73 -9.33
N VAL A 501 28.28 12.69 -8.51
CA VAL A 501 28.11 11.28 -8.93
C VAL A 501 26.67 10.94 -9.30
N LEU A 502 25.67 11.56 -8.66
CA LEU A 502 24.26 11.34 -8.98
C LEU A 502 23.78 12.11 -10.22
N LEU A 503 24.44 13.22 -10.55
CA LEU A 503 24.15 14.01 -11.74
C LEU A 503 24.82 13.44 -13.00
N GLN A 504 25.96 12.77 -12.84
CA GLN A 504 26.63 11.97 -13.89
C GLN A 504 25.85 10.68 -14.16
#